data_AF-A0A950VID2-F1
#
_entry.id   AF-A0A950VID2-F1
#
_cell.length_a   1.000
_cell.length_b   1.000
_cell.length_c   1.000
_cell.angle_alpha   90.00
_cell.angle_beta   90.00
_cell.angle_gamma   90.00
#
_symmetry.space_group_name_H-M   'P 1'
#
loop_
_entity.id
_entity.type
_entity.pdbx_description
1 polymer ?
#
loop_
_entity_poly.entity_id
_entity_poly.type
_entity_poly.pdbx_seq_one_letter_code
_entity_poly.pdbx_strand_id
1 'polypeptide(L)' 'MDKIAPRPALFITTSGDRLVPPEESEAMYRRAGEPKRLVVLPGWGHYEVYAGECFRQVMDATLAWYREHLSPRATG' A
#
# COMPACT_ATOMS: atom_id res chain seq x y z
N MET A 1 -3.70 -19.41 2.47
CA MET A 1 -3.29 -18.20 1.70
C MET A 1 -3.59 -18.40 0.20
N ASP A 2 -4.45 -19.37 -0.16
CA ASP A 2 -4.54 -19.92 -1.51
C ASP A 2 -5.73 -19.41 -2.34
N LYS A 3 -6.48 -18.42 -1.81
CA LYS A 3 -7.65 -17.85 -2.50
C LYS A 3 -7.40 -16.49 -3.15
N ILE A 4 -6.21 -15.91 -2.98
CA ILE A 4 -5.87 -14.55 -3.44
C ILE A 4 -4.43 -14.51 -4.01
N ALA A 5 -3.96 -15.59 -4.65
CA ALA A 5 -2.60 -15.66 -5.22
C ALA A 5 -2.62 -15.83 -6.75
N PRO A 6 -1.77 -15.08 -7.50
CA PRO A 6 -1.14 -13.81 -7.14
C PRO A 6 -2.00 -12.62 -7.61
N ARG A 7 -2.45 -11.79 -6.66
CA ARG A 7 -2.92 -10.43 -6.95
C ARG A 7 -1.85 -9.44 -6.51
N PRO A 8 -1.44 -8.48 -7.36
CA PRO A 8 -0.51 -7.43 -6.97
C PRO A 8 -0.95 -6.72 -5.68
N ALA A 9 -0.10 -6.71 -4.65
CA ALA A 9 -0.40 -6.13 -3.34
C ALA A 9 0.46 -4.90 -3.02
N LEU A 10 -0.19 -3.78 -2.69
CA LEU A 10 0.44 -2.58 -2.18
C LEU A 10 0.08 -2.39 -0.70
N PHE A 11 1.10 -2.24 0.14
CA PHE A 11 0.96 -1.87 1.55
C PHE A 11 1.47 -0.43 1.72
N ILE A 12 0.70 0.43 2.37
CA ILE A 12 1.09 1.79 2.72
C ILE A 12 0.87 1.96 4.21
N THR A 13 1.91 2.40 4.93
CA THR A 13 1.86 2.69 6.36
C THR A 13 2.63 3.99 6.65
N THR A 14 2.52 4.51 7.86
CA THR A 14 3.24 5.71 8.30
C THR A 14 4.14 5.38 9.48
N SER A 15 5.32 6.01 9.57
CA SER A 15 6.28 5.71 10.63
C SER A 15 5.86 6.25 12.01
N GLY A 16 4.87 7.13 12.04
CA GLY A 16 4.32 7.73 13.25
C GLY A 16 2.97 7.13 13.66
N ASP A 17 2.49 6.09 12.98
CA ASP A 17 1.25 5.41 13.35
C ASP A 17 1.41 4.73 14.71
N ARG A 18 0.62 5.19 15.69
CA ARG A 18 0.56 4.61 17.03
C ARG A 18 -0.72 3.80 17.26
N LEU A 19 -1.65 3.85 16.32
CA LEU A 19 -2.90 3.09 16.37
C LEU A 19 -2.71 1.71 15.73
N VAL A 20 -2.05 1.68 14.57
CA VAL A 20 -1.64 0.47 13.85
C VAL A 20 -0.13 0.58 13.58
N PRO A 21 0.73 0.05 14.46
CA PRO A 21 2.17 0.19 14.31
C PRO A 21 2.67 -0.31 12.94
N PRO A 22 3.66 0.37 12.33
CA PRO A 22 4.15 0.04 10.98
C PRO A 22 4.64 -1.40 10.84
N GLU A 23 5.10 -2.02 11.94
CA GLU A 23 5.57 -3.39 12.00
C GLU A 23 4.48 -4.40 11.60
N GLU A 24 3.20 -4.08 11.80
CA GLU A 24 2.09 -4.92 11.34
C GLU A 24 2.01 -4.97 9.82
N SER A 25 2.16 -3.82 9.16
CA SER A 25 2.19 -3.73 7.69
C SER A 25 3.42 -4.40 7.11
N GLU A 26 4.58 -4.25 7.76
CA GLU A 26 5.79 -4.99 7.39
C GLU A 26 5.62 -6.50 7.53
N ALA A 27 4.98 -6.97 8.59
CA ALA A 27 4.70 -8.39 8.80
C ALA A 27 3.77 -8.95 7.71
N MET A 28 2.75 -8.20 7.31
CA MET A 28 1.88 -8.57 6.18
C MET A 28 2.66 -8.58 4.86
N TYR A 29 3.49 -7.56 4.59
CA TYR A 29 4.34 -7.48 3.41
C TYR A 29 5.30 -8.69 3.32
N ARG A 30 5.94 -9.08 4.42
CA ARG A 30 6.82 -10.27 4.46
C ARG A 30 6.09 -11.55 4.08
N ARG A 31 4.81 -11.68 4.46
CA ARG A 31 3.97 -12.88 4.22
C ARG A 31 3.28 -12.88 2.85
N ALA A 32 3.13 -11.73 2.21
CA ALA A 32 2.50 -11.62 0.90
C ALA A 32 3.38 -12.24 -0.21
N GLY A 33 2.74 -12.76 -1.26
CA GLY A 33 3.41 -13.20 -2.49
C GLY A 33 3.76 -12.03 -3.42
N GLU A 34 4.47 -12.32 -4.51
CA GLU A 34 4.83 -11.33 -5.53
C GLU A 34 3.76 -11.21 -6.63
N PRO A 35 3.61 -10.05 -7.29
CA PRO A 35 4.34 -8.79 -7.02
C PRO A 35 3.78 -8.04 -5.81
N LYS A 36 4.66 -7.49 -4.97
CA LYS A 36 4.28 -6.68 -3.81
C LYS A 36 5.16 -5.45 -3.59
N ARG A 37 4.60 -4.41 -2.97
CA ARG A 37 5.31 -3.20 -2.56
C ARG A 37 4.89 -2.74 -1.17
N LEU A 38 5.86 -2.25 -0.39
CA LEU A 38 5.63 -1.56 0.88
C LEU A 38 6.10 -0.10 0.74
N VAL A 39 5.26 0.84 1.18
CA VAL A 39 5.56 2.26 1.27
C VAL A 39 5.42 2.70 2.73
N VAL A 40 6.45 3.32 3.28
CA VAL A 40 6.45 3.87 4.64
C VAL A 40 6.60 5.39 4.53
N LEU A 41 5.55 6.13 4.94
CA LEU A 41 5.57 7.59 4.91
C LEU A 41 6.08 8.13 6.27
N PRO A 42 7.19 8.89 6.30
CA PRO A 42 7.79 9.30 7.56
C PRO A 42 7.02 10.44 8.23
N GLY A 43 6.89 10.38 9.56
CA GLY A 43 6.45 11.49 10.39
C GLY A 43 4.93 11.72 10.47
N TRP A 44 4.12 10.95 9.75
CA TRP A 44 2.66 11.01 9.82
C TRP A 44 2.08 10.05 10.85
N GLY A 45 0.99 10.44 11.50
CA GLY A 45 0.15 9.54 12.29
C GLY A 45 -0.84 8.75 11.43
N HIS A 46 -1.77 8.07 12.08
CA HIS A 46 -2.75 7.20 11.42
C HIS A 46 -3.74 7.96 10.55
N TYR A 47 -4.24 9.11 11.03
CA TYR A 47 -5.38 9.78 10.39
C TYR A 47 -4.95 10.78 9.32
N GLU A 48 -3.70 11.22 9.34
CA GLU A 48 -3.17 12.15 8.33
C GLU A 48 -3.17 11.53 6.93
N VAL A 49 -3.15 10.19 6.82
CA VAL A 49 -3.26 9.48 5.53
C VAL A 49 -4.52 9.82 4.74
N TYR A 50 -5.54 10.42 5.38
CA TYR A 50 -6.81 10.78 4.76
C TYR A 50 -6.93 12.25 4.36
N ALA A 51 -5.95 13.11 4.68
CA ALA A 51 -6.00 14.52 4.31
C ALA A 51 -4.63 15.13 3.98
N GLY A 52 -4.66 16.29 3.30
CA GLY A 52 -3.49 17.13 3.07
C GLY A 52 -2.36 16.42 2.33
N GLU A 53 -1.13 16.71 2.75
CA GLU A 53 0.09 16.25 2.09
C GLU A 53 0.31 14.73 2.20
N CYS A 54 0.00 14.13 3.35
CA CYS A 54 0.10 12.68 3.50
C CYS A 54 -0.86 11.95 2.55
N PHE A 55 -2.11 12.41 2.44
CA PHE A 55 -3.06 11.85 1.48
C PHE A 55 -2.57 11.94 0.04
N ARG A 56 -1.96 13.07 -0.35
CA ARG A 56 -1.36 13.21 -1.69
C ARG A 56 -0.32 12.13 -1.94
N GLN A 57 0.59 11.89 -0.98
CA GLN A 57 1.62 10.85 -1.09
C GLN A 57 1.02 9.43 -1.16
N VAL A 58 -0.02 9.14 -0.38
CA VAL A 58 -0.77 7.88 -0.45
C VAL A 58 -1.37 7.68 -1.85
N MET A 59 -2.00 8.71 -2.40
CA MET A 59 -2.62 8.65 -3.72
C MET A 59 -1.58 8.50 -4.84
N ASP A 60 -0.45 9.20 -4.76
CA ASP A 60 0.64 9.08 -5.73
C ASP A 60 1.17 7.64 -5.80
N ALA A 61 1.43 7.02 -4.64
CA ALA A 61 1.86 5.62 -4.56
C ALA A 61 0.80 4.65 -5.11
N THR A 62 -0.47 4.88 -4.78
CA THR A 62 -1.60 4.06 -5.23
C THR A 62 -1.78 4.13 -6.75
N LEU A 63 -1.77 5.33 -7.32
CA LEU A 63 -1.90 5.54 -8.76
C LEU A 63 -0.72 4.94 -9.53
N ALA A 64 0.50 5.09 -9.02
CA ALA A 64 1.68 4.46 -9.63
C ALA A 64 1.54 2.92 -9.67
N TRP A 65 1.11 2.31 -8.56
CA TRP A 65 0.88 0.86 -8.50
C TRP A 65 -0.21 0.39 -9.44
N TYR A 66 -1.33 1.11 -9.51
CA TYR A 66 -2.42 0.77 -10.43
C TYR A 66 -2.01 0.91 -11.89
N ARG A 67 -1.25 1.94 -12.26
CA ARG A 67 -0.75 2.09 -13.63
C ARG A 67 0.17 0.93 -14.02
N GLU A 68 0.95 0.40 -13.07
CA GLU A 68 1.87 -0.71 -13.30
C GLU A 68 1.15 -2.06 -13.42
N HIS A 69 0.07 -2.27 -12.67
CA HIS A 69 -0.51 -3.60 -12.47
C HIS A 69 -1.98 -3.78 -12.88
N LEU A 70 -2.70 -2.69 -13.15
CA LEU A 70 -4.04 -2.72 -13.72
C LEU A 70 -3.97 -2.29 -15.17
N SER A 71 -3.82 -3.24 -16.10
CA SER A 71 -4.10 -2.97 -17.50
C SER A 71 -5.61 -2.73 -17.69
N PRO A 72 -6.03 -1.82 -18.60
CA PRO A 72 -7.41 -1.81 -19.07
C PRO A 72 -7.72 -3.23 -19.56
N ARG A 73 -8.75 -3.85 -18.98
CA ARG A 73 -9.22 -5.16 -19.40
C ARG A 73 -9.36 -5.12 -20.92
N ALA A 74 -8.60 -5.96 -21.63
CA ALA A 74 -8.77 -6.11 -23.07
C ALA A 74 -10.25 -6.45 -23.29
N THR A 75 -10.99 -5.51 -23.89
CA THR A 75 -12.27 -5.79 -24.50
C THR A 75 -11.99 -6.73 -25.66
N GLY A 76 -12.01 -8.03 -25.38
CA GLY A 76 -12.23 -9.08 -26.35
C GLY A 76 -13.73 -9.31 -26.52
#